data_AF-A0A9D8S5L9-F1
#
_entry.id   AF-A0A9D8S5L9-F1
#
_cell.length_a   1.000
_cell.length_b   1.000
_cell.length_c   1.000
_cell.angle_alpha   90.00
_cell.angle_beta   90.00
_cell.angle_gamma   90.00
#
_symmetry.space_group_name_H-M   'P 1'
#
loop_
_entity.id
_entity.type
_entity.pdbx_description
1 polymer ?
#
loop_
_entity_poly.entity_id
_entity_poly.type
_entity_poly.pdbx_seq_one_letter_code
_entity_poly.pdbx_strand_id
1 'polypeptide(L)'
;MKLERNFSFELFIIFWRCLGISKENQINEEIRDKEVRVISADGEQVGIMSAKEALSLAEKSNLDLVKIAPNAVPPVYKIMDYGKFKFEQAKREKEAKKKQKVMNIKEVRLSLNIDTGDFNT
;
A
#
# COMPACT_ATOMS: atom_id res chain seq x y z
N MET A 1 40.71 0.52 0.10
CA MET A 1 40.58 1.86 0.74
C MET A 1 39.49 2.61 -0.03
N LYS A 2 38.40 3.04 0.65
CA LYS A 2 37.13 3.65 0.14
C LYS A 2 36.29 2.73 -0.80
N LEU A 3 35.15 2.16 -0.41
CA LEU A 3 33.90 2.66 0.20
C LEU A 3 33.03 3.49 -0.78
N GLU A 4 31.85 2.93 -1.03
CA GLU A 4 30.57 3.48 -1.53
C GLU A 4 30.54 4.14 -2.92
N ARG A 5 29.66 3.61 -3.78
CA ARG A 5 28.60 4.35 -4.50
C ARG A 5 27.88 3.38 -5.44
N ASN A 6 26.57 3.58 -5.59
CA ASN A 6 25.69 3.01 -6.63
C ASN A 6 24.82 1.79 -6.26
N PHE A 7 24.35 1.69 -5.00
CA PHE A 7 23.25 0.77 -4.64
C PHE A 7 21.92 1.55 -4.47
N SER A 8 21.54 2.35 -5.47
CA SER A 8 20.35 3.24 -5.38
C SER A 8 19.47 3.29 -6.63
N PHE A 9 19.79 2.59 -7.74
CA PHE A 9 19.04 2.77 -9.00
C PHE A 9 18.22 1.55 -9.46
N GLU A 10 18.48 0.35 -8.91
CA GLU A 10 17.73 -0.87 -9.28
C GLU A 10 16.40 -1.07 -8.52
N LEU A 11 16.07 -0.18 -7.58
CA LEU A 11 14.85 -0.31 -6.76
C LEU A 11 13.58 0.20 -7.47
N PHE A 12 13.69 0.77 -8.67
CA PHE A 12 12.58 1.46 -9.35
C PHE A 12 11.74 0.56 -10.27
N ILE A 13 12.20 -0.65 -10.64
CA ILE A 13 11.55 -1.47 -11.70
C ILE A 13 10.69 -2.64 -11.17
N ILE A 14 10.81 -3.06 -9.91
CA ILE A 14 9.99 -4.16 -9.35
C ILE A 14 8.62 -3.66 -8.82
N PHE A 15 8.15 -2.52 -9.33
CA PHE A 15 6.91 -1.85 -8.95
C PHE A 15 5.66 -2.41 -9.67
N TRP A 16 5.77 -3.46 -10.48
CA TRP A 16 4.66 -3.87 -11.34
C TRP A 16 4.41 -5.38 -11.38
N ARG A 17 3.68 -5.93 -10.39
CA ARG A 17 2.62 -6.94 -10.62
C ARG A 17 1.87 -7.31 -9.35
N CYS A 18 0.57 -7.03 -9.39
CA CYS A 18 -0.54 -7.60 -8.61
C CYS A 18 -0.38 -9.12 -8.36
N LEU A 19 -0.96 -9.78 -7.33
CA LEU A 19 -2.31 -9.64 -6.76
C LEU A 19 -2.39 -10.51 -5.47
N GLY A 20 -3.13 -10.08 -4.44
CA GLY A 20 -3.39 -10.86 -3.23
C GLY A 20 -4.14 -10.04 -2.18
N ILE A 21 -5.39 -9.67 -2.48
CA ILE A 21 -6.24 -8.86 -1.60
C ILE A 21 -6.91 -9.78 -0.57
N SER A 22 -6.22 -10.05 0.53
CA SER A 22 -6.86 -10.15 1.83
C SER A 22 -6.55 -8.85 2.56
N LYS A 23 -7.54 -7.96 2.68
CA LYS A 23 -7.41 -6.63 3.34
C LYS A 23 -7.22 -6.72 4.87
N GLU A 24 -6.82 -7.87 5.39
CA GLU A 24 -6.58 -8.09 6.80
C GLU A 24 -5.09 -8.26 7.00
N ASN A 25 -4.48 -7.23 7.60
CA ASN A 25 -3.08 -7.28 7.97
C ASN A 25 -2.97 -8.18 9.20
N GLN A 26 -2.18 -9.25 9.11
CA GLN A 26 -1.81 -10.05 10.26
C GLN A 26 -1.05 -9.17 11.27
N ILE A 27 -1.42 -9.27 12.54
CA ILE A 27 -0.84 -8.47 13.64
C ILE A 27 -0.20 -9.37 14.69
N ASN A 28 0.83 -8.85 15.35
CA ASN A 28 1.38 -9.37 16.59
C ASN A 28 1.66 -10.89 16.59
N GLU A 29 0.83 -11.69 17.26
CA GLU A 29 1.06 -13.12 17.46
C GLU A 29 0.75 -14.00 16.24
N GLU A 30 0.16 -13.46 15.17
CA GLU A 30 -0.07 -14.22 13.93
C GLU A 30 1.19 -14.39 13.06
N ILE A 31 2.33 -13.83 13.49
CA ILE A 31 3.58 -13.85 12.75
C ILE A 31 4.24 -15.22 12.88
N ARG A 32 4.23 -15.99 11.77
CA ARG A 32 4.87 -17.31 11.68
C ARG A 32 6.27 -17.27 11.04
N ASP A 33 6.66 -16.10 10.54
CA ASP A 33 7.89 -15.90 9.77
C ASP A 33 9.11 -15.82 10.71
N LYS A 34 10.20 -16.53 10.40
CA LYS A 34 11.41 -16.57 11.24
C LYS A 34 12.24 -15.28 11.14
N GLU A 35 12.39 -14.81 9.91
CA GLU A 35 13.15 -13.61 9.56
C GLU A 35 12.20 -12.58 8.97
N VAL A 36 12.23 -11.37 9.51
CA VAL A 36 11.33 -10.28 9.12
C VAL A 36 12.14 -9.01 8.92
N ARG A 37 11.76 -8.23 7.89
CA ARG A 37 12.29 -6.88 7.71
C ARG A 37 11.41 -5.89 8.46
N VAL A 38 12.00 -5.11 9.35
CA VAL A 38 11.27 -4.18 10.23
C VAL A 38 11.52 -2.74 9.84
N ILE A 39 10.42 -1.98 9.76
CA ILE A 39 10.41 -0.53 9.60
C ILE A 39 9.88 0.08 10.91
N SER A 40 10.60 1.04 11.46
CA SER A 40 10.21 1.77 12.67
C SER A 40 9.02 2.71 12.41
N ALA A 41 8.43 3.24 13.47
CA ALA A 41 7.33 4.20 13.39
C ALA A 41 7.70 5.47 12.60
N ASP A 42 8.95 5.91 12.73
CA ASP A 42 9.52 7.08 12.06
C ASP A 42 9.84 6.84 10.57
N GLY A 43 9.68 5.61 10.09
CA GLY A 43 10.00 5.22 8.72
C GLY A 43 11.47 4.79 8.52
N GLU A 44 12.26 4.75 9.60
CA GLU A 44 13.62 4.21 9.57
C GLU A 44 13.61 2.70 9.36
N GLN A 45 14.53 2.21 8.53
CA GLN A 45 14.71 0.79 8.30
C GLN A 45 15.64 0.24 9.40
N VAL A 46 15.07 -0.53 10.33
CA VAL A 46 15.85 -1.14 11.41
C VAL A 46 16.66 -2.33 10.89
N GLY A 47 16.19 -2.97 9.82
CA GLY A 47 16.88 -4.05 9.12
C GLY A 47 16.12 -5.36 9.15
N ILE A 48 16.85 -6.46 8.95
CA ILE A 48 16.32 -7.83 9.04
C ILE A 48 16.61 -8.32 10.46
N MET A 49 15.56 -8.77 11.16
CA MET A 49 15.66 -9.29 12.52
C MET A 49 14.68 -10.46 12.71
N SER A 50 14.73 -11.09 13.88
CA SER A 50 13.77 -12.13 14.22
C SER A 50 12.39 -11.53 14.55
N ALA A 51 11.32 -12.30 14.33
CA ALA A 51 9.97 -11.87 14.68
C ALA A 51 9.83 -11.50 16.17
N LYS A 52 10.57 -12.18 17.06
CA LYS A 52 10.56 -11.90 18.51
C LYS A 52 11.19 -10.55 18.84
N GLU A 53 12.31 -10.22 18.22
CA GLU A 53 12.95 -8.91 18.41
C GLU A 53 12.06 -7.79 17.88
N ALA A 54 11.41 -8.01 16.73
CA ALA A 54 10.46 -7.08 16.15
C ALA A 54 9.27 -6.82 17.10
N LEU A 55 8.72 -7.87 17.71
CA LEU A 55 7.64 -7.76 18.69
C LEU A 55 8.10 -7.01 19.95
N SER A 56 9.27 -7.35 20.49
CA SER A 56 9.81 -6.64 21.65
C SER A 56 10.05 -5.16 21.37
N LEU A 57 10.47 -4.81 20.15
CA LEU A 57 10.64 -3.41 19.75
C LEU A 57 9.29 -2.67 19.67
N ALA A 58 8.26 -3.33 19.13
CA ALA A 58 6.91 -2.79 19.08
C ALA A 58 6.33 -2.58 20.49
N GLU A 59 6.50 -3.55 21.40
CA GLU A 59 6.10 -3.46 22.80
C GLU A 59 6.81 -2.31 23.54
N LYS A 60 8.13 -2.16 23.35
CA LYS A 60 8.89 -1.05 23.95
C LYS A 60 8.37 0.33 23.52
N SER A 61 7.89 0.43 22.29
CA SER A 61 7.31 1.65 21.75
C SER A 61 5.80 1.79 22.02
N ASN A 62 5.15 0.81 22.65
CA ASN A 62 3.69 0.73 22.83
C ASN A 62 2.92 0.86 21.50
N LEU A 63 3.45 0.28 20.43
CA LEU A 63 2.85 0.29 19.09
C LEU A 63 2.64 -1.15 18.60
N ASP A 64 1.88 -1.32 17.52
CA ASP A 64 1.61 -2.63 16.94
C ASP A 64 2.62 -2.99 15.85
N LEU A 65 2.96 -4.27 15.74
CA LEU A 65 3.75 -4.80 14.63
C LEU A 65 2.79 -5.27 13.52
N VAL A 66 2.74 -4.53 12.42
CA VAL A 66 1.77 -4.75 11.34
C VAL A 66 2.48 -5.27 10.09
N LYS A 67 1.96 -6.36 9.51
CA LYS A 67 2.44 -6.89 8.22
C LYS A 67 1.98 -5.98 7.07
N ILE A 68 2.92 -5.30 6.39
CA ILE A 68 2.61 -4.41 5.26
C ILE A 68 2.79 -5.13 3.92
N ALA A 69 3.88 -5.88 3.77
CA ALA A 69 4.18 -6.58 2.53
C ALA A 69 4.40 -8.07 2.80
N PRO A 70 3.34 -8.91 2.68
CA PRO A 70 3.47 -10.35 2.84
C PRO A 70 4.23 -11.01 1.69
N ASN A 71 4.25 -10.39 0.51
CA ASN A 71 4.81 -10.97 -0.72
C ASN A 71 6.33 -10.80 -0.85
N ALA A 72 6.96 -10.05 0.06
CA ALA A 72 8.40 -9.85 0.06
C ALA A 72 9.12 -11.02 0.76
N VAL A 73 10.34 -11.34 0.31
CA VAL A 73 11.22 -12.32 0.95
C VAL A 73 12.50 -11.58 1.37
N PRO A 74 12.72 -11.30 2.67
CA PRO A 74 11.85 -11.60 3.82
C PRO A 74 10.62 -10.65 3.91
N PRO A 75 9.50 -11.11 4.53
CA PRO A 75 8.29 -10.29 4.69
C PRO A 75 8.56 -8.98 5.44
N VAL A 76 7.84 -7.92 5.05
CA VAL A 76 8.04 -6.59 5.64
C VAL A 76 6.97 -6.27 6.67
N TYR A 77 7.42 -5.97 7.88
CA TYR A 77 6.64 -5.51 9.01
C TYR A 77 6.96 -4.05 9.33
N LYS A 78 5.94 -3.30 9.73
CA LYS A 78 6.08 -1.91 10.16
C LYS A 78 5.49 -1.75 11.56
N ILE A 79 6.21 -1.05 12.42
CA ILE A 79 5.76 -0.66 13.75
C ILE A 79 4.87 0.57 13.58
N MET A 80 3.58 0.46 13.88
CA MET A 80 2.62 1.54 13.75
C MET A 80 1.34 1.27 14.55
N ASP A 81 0.59 2.33 14.87
CA ASP A 81 -0.75 2.20 15.46
C ASP A 81 -1.75 1.72 14.40
N TYR A 82 -2.28 0.51 14.60
CA TYR A 82 -3.23 -0.09 13.67
C TYR A 82 -4.59 0.62 13.66
N GLY A 83 -5.05 1.09 14.82
CA GLY A 83 -6.34 1.77 14.97
C GLY A 83 -6.39 3.07 14.19
N LYS A 84 -5.35 3.90 14.33
CA LYS A 84 -5.22 5.17 13.59
C LYS A 84 -5.09 4.92 12.09
N PHE A 85 -4.28 3.93 11.69
CA PHE A 85 -4.09 3.59 10.29
C PHE A 85 -5.38 3.14 9.60
N LYS A 86 -6.17 2.27 10.25
CA LYS A 86 -7.44 1.80 9.71
C LYS A 86 -8.42 2.96 9.49
N PHE A 87 -8.45 3.92 10.42
CA PHE A 87 -9.29 5.11 10.29
C PHE A 87 -8.86 6.00 9.11
N GLU A 88 -7.56 6.29 9.00
CA GLU A 88 -7.02 7.11 7.90
C GLU A 88 -7.24 6.45 6.54
N GLN A 89 -7.03 5.14 6.44
CA GLN A 89 -7.28 4.38 5.21
C GLN A 89 -8.76 4.39 4.85
N ALA A 90 -9.67 4.17 5.81
CA ALA A 90 -11.11 4.23 5.57
C ALA A 90 -11.56 5.63 5.13
N LYS A 91 -10.99 6.69 5.73
CA LYS A 91 -11.28 8.08 5.35
C LYS A 91 -10.81 8.36 3.92
N ARG A 92 -9.57 7.99 3.60
CA ARG A 92 -8.97 8.15 2.26
C ARG A 92 -9.75 7.36 1.20
N GLU A 93 -10.14 6.12 1.48
CA GLU A 93 -10.94 5.30 0.57
C GLU A 93 -12.32 5.94 0.30
N LYS A 94 -12.97 6.51 1.33
CA LYS A 94 -14.24 7.23 1.18
C LYS A 94 -14.07 8.50 0.34
N GLU A 95 -13.00 9.27 0.55
CA GLU A 95 -12.70 10.46 -0.24
C GLU A 95 -12.37 10.11 -1.69
N ALA A 96 -11.60 9.05 -1.94
CA ALA A 96 -11.26 8.59 -3.28
C ALA A 96 -12.50 8.12 -4.05
N LYS A 97 -13.40 7.36 -3.40
CA LYS A 97 -14.68 6.95 -4.00
C LYS A 97 -15.58 8.14 -4.34
N LYS A 98 -15.59 9.19 -3.51
CA LYS A 98 -16.33 10.43 -3.79
C LYS A 98 -15.71 11.24 -4.94
N LYS A 99 -14.38 11.24 -5.06
CA LYS A 99 -13.64 11.91 -6.14
C LYS A 99 -13.67 11.15 -7.47
N GLN A 100 -14.00 9.86 -7.45
CA GLN A 100 -14.17 9.07 -8.66
C GLN A 100 -15.38 9.62 -9.42
N LYS A 101 -15.12 10.40 -10.47
CA LYS A 101 -16.15 10.95 -11.36
C LYS A 101 -16.87 9.77 -12.01
N VAL A 102 -18.08 9.46 -11.53
CA VAL A 102 -18.96 8.48 -12.16
C VAL A 102 -19.40 9.09 -13.49
N MET A 103 -18.66 8.80 -14.57
CA MET A 103 -19.08 9.16 -15.90
C MET A 103 -20.24 8.24 -16.29
N ASN A 104 -21.46 8.65 -15.96
CA ASN A 104 -22.65 8.05 -16.54
C ASN A 104 -22.64 8.39 -18.03
N ILE A 105 -22.39 7.37 -18.86
CA ILE A 105 -22.54 7.48 -20.31
C ILE A 105 -24.02 7.75 -20.56
N LYS A 106 -24.36 8.99 -20.92
CA LYS A 106 -25.70 9.32 -21.39
C LYS A 106 -25.78 8.84 -22.84
N GLU A 107 -26.38 7.68 -23.06
CA GLU A 107 -26.68 7.19 -24.40
C GLU A 107 -27.67 8.15 -25.07
N VAL A 108 -27.19 8.96 -26.01
CA VAL A 108 -28.04 9.80 -26.84
C VAL A 108 -28.70 8.89 -27.87
N ARG A 109 -30.02 8.69 -27.74
CA ARG A 109 -30.82 8.04 -28.79
C ARG A 109 -30.99 9.04 -29.94
N LEU A 110 -30.19 8.88 -31.00
CA LEU A 110 -30.37 9.59 -32.26
C LEU A 110 -31.45 8.88 -33.08
N SER A 111 -32.62 9.51 -33.23
CA SER A 111 -33.60 9.12 -34.25
C SER A 111 -33.15 9.68 -35.59
N LEU A 112 -33.26 8.87 -36.66
CA LEU A 112 -32.83 9.12 -38.05
C LEU A 112 -33.61 10.25 -38.77
N ASN A 113 -33.82 11.41 -38.15
CA ASN A 113 -34.31 12.58 -38.88
C ASN A 113 -33.12 13.52 -39.14
N ILE A 114 -32.35 13.13 -40.14
CA ILE A 114 -31.20 13.87 -40.67
C ILE A 114 -31.74 15.12 -41.36
N ASP A 115 -31.59 16.29 -40.74
CA ASP A 115 -31.65 17.57 -41.44
C ASP A 115 -30.25 17.88 -41.97
N THR A 116 -30.16 18.11 -43.27
CA THR A 116 -28.96 18.37 -44.08
C THR A 116 -28.37 19.75 -43.79
N GLY A 117 -28.06 20.05 -42.53
CA GLY A 117 -27.75 21.42 -42.12
C GLY A 117 -26.55 21.63 -41.18
N ASP A 118 -25.97 20.58 -40.59
CA ASP A 118 -25.06 20.82 -39.43
C ASP A 118 -23.78 19.99 -39.42
N PHE A 119 -23.13 19.88 -40.57
CA PHE A 119 -21.69 19.59 -40.63
C PHE A 119 -20.91 20.91 -40.64
N ASN A 120 -20.86 21.64 -39.53
CA ASN A 120 -19.98 22.79 -39.42
C ASN A 120 -19.19 22.81 -38.11
N THR A 121 -17.91 22.45 -38.27
CA THR A 121 -16.68 22.86 -37.56
C THR A 121 -16.50 22.47 -36.09
#